data_AF-A0A9X6K7I7-F1
#
_entry.id   AF-A0A9X6K7I7-F1
#
_cell.length_a   1.000
_cell.length_b   1.000
_cell.length_c   1.000
_cell.angle_alpha   90.00
_cell.angle_beta   90.00
_cell.angle_gamma   90.00
#
_symmetry.space_group_name_H-M   'P 1'
#
loop_
_entity.id
_entity.type
_entity.pdbx_description
1 polymer ?
#
loop_
_entity_poly.entity_id
_entity_poly.type
_entity_poly.pdbx_seq_one_letter_code
_entity_poly.pdbx_strand_id
1 'polypeptide(L)'
;MSNQSEKTSKQSPKTKNSQKVKDISNSKTLKDWRELDTSITLSPSSYDNDLQFHMSIPIELSASLNLKQQDFLHNLIETKMNISRAAEMTGISESYGRKITQMPNARAYLSALRNQRAATSIMSYTELLSELSAIARGNETDDFVNAKTDKITEVRTPSNVRVQAMQILAKWHKVLFDGPHNQNLHLGDKTIVVDIEGLDDDLQEPELKDITPGPDVINIKE
;
A
#
# COMPACT_ATOMS: atom_id res chain seq x y z
N MET A 1 -61.39 -32.59 -28.53
CA MET A 1 -61.71 -31.21 -28.11
C MET A 1 -61.80 -31.23 -26.59
N SER A 2 -60.73 -30.88 -25.88
CA SER A 2 -60.36 -29.52 -25.46
C SER A 2 -61.37 -28.92 -24.47
N ASN A 3 -61.01 -28.84 -23.20
CA ASN A 3 -60.61 -27.57 -22.57
C ASN A 3 -60.07 -27.81 -21.16
N GLN A 4 -58.79 -27.49 -20.99
CA GLN A 4 -58.12 -27.35 -19.70
C GLN A 4 -58.65 -26.09 -18.99
N SER A 5 -58.94 -26.22 -17.70
CA SER A 5 -59.24 -25.10 -16.83
C SER A 5 -57.94 -24.47 -16.31
N GLU A 6 -57.71 -23.22 -16.69
CA GLU A 6 -56.79 -22.31 -16.01
C GLU A 6 -57.29 -22.03 -14.58
N LYS A 7 -56.38 -22.03 -13.60
CA LYS A 7 -56.46 -21.17 -12.41
C LYS A 7 -55.08 -21.03 -11.73
N THR A 8 -54.36 -20.03 -12.21
CA THR A 8 -53.56 -19.04 -11.44
C THR A 8 -52.71 -19.54 -10.26
N SER A 9 -51.39 -19.50 -10.45
CA SER A 9 -50.39 -19.60 -9.39
C SER A 9 -50.50 -18.42 -8.41
N LYS A 10 -50.66 -18.73 -7.12
CA LYS A 10 -50.65 -17.74 -6.04
C LYS A 10 -49.24 -17.14 -5.93
N GLN A 11 -49.11 -15.86 -6.29
CA GLN A 11 -47.91 -15.07 -5.97
C GLN A 11 -47.80 -14.91 -4.45
N SER A 12 -46.70 -15.38 -3.88
CA SER A 12 -46.32 -15.17 -2.48
C SER A 12 -45.85 -13.71 -2.26
N PRO A 13 -46.09 -13.13 -1.07
CA PRO A 13 -45.78 -11.72 -0.81
C PRO A 13 -44.26 -11.52 -0.69
N LYS A 14 -43.71 -10.70 -1.58
CA LYS A 14 -42.29 -10.27 -1.53
C LYS A 14 -42.07 -9.45 -0.26
N THR A 15 -41.28 -9.99 0.66
CA THR A 15 -40.86 -9.27 1.87
C THR A 15 -39.90 -8.14 1.51
N LYS A 16 -39.99 -7.01 2.21
CA LYS A 16 -39.15 -5.80 1.99
C LYS A 16 -37.64 -6.09 2.00
N ASN A 17 -37.21 -7.19 2.63
CA ASN A 17 -35.81 -7.65 2.63
C ASN A 17 -35.34 -8.21 1.28
N SER A 18 -36.21 -8.88 0.52
CA SER A 18 -35.87 -9.40 -0.81
C SER A 18 -35.61 -8.27 -1.83
N GLN A 19 -36.32 -7.15 -1.67
CA GLN A 19 -36.13 -5.97 -2.50
C GLN A 19 -34.80 -5.28 -2.17
N LYS A 20 -34.50 -5.07 -0.87
CA LYS A 20 -33.22 -4.49 -0.40
C LYS A 20 -31.98 -5.28 -0.84
N VAL A 21 -32.04 -6.62 -0.82
CA VAL A 21 -30.92 -7.48 -1.28
C VAL A 21 -30.68 -7.32 -2.79
N LYS A 22 -31.75 -7.13 -3.58
CA LYS A 22 -31.64 -6.87 -5.02
C LYS A 22 -31.11 -5.46 -5.31
N ASP A 23 -31.50 -4.47 -4.51
CA ASP A 23 -31.02 -3.09 -4.66
C ASP A 23 -29.53 -2.96 -4.30
N ILE A 24 -29.04 -3.74 -3.32
CA ILE A 24 -27.61 -3.82 -2.97
C ILE A 24 -26.82 -4.50 -4.12
N SER A 25 -27.33 -5.61 -4.66
CA SER A 25 -26.72 -6.33 -5.79
C SER A 25 -26.59 -5.47 -7.05
N ASN A 26 -27.52 -4.53 -7.26
CA ASN A 26 -27.57 -3.64 -8.42
C ASN A 26 -26.87 -2.29 -8.18
N SER A 27 -26.32 -2.04 -6.99
CA SER A 27 -25.58 -0.80 -6.75
C SER A 27 -24.30 -0.80 -7.59
N LYS A 28 -24.21 0.19 -8.49
CA LYS A 28 -23.09 0.39 -9.42
C LYS A 28 -21.75 0.49 -8.68
N THR A 29 -21.79 1.08 -7.48
CA THR A 29 -20.67 1.16 -6.54
C THR A 29 -20.10 -0.21 -6.17
N LEU A 30 -20.92 -1.22 -5.86
CA LEU A 30 -20.41 -2.56 -5.50
C LEU A 30 -19.75 -3.31 -6.68
N LYS A 31 -20.08 -2.95 -7.92
CA LYS A 31 -19.41 -3.49 -9.11
C LYS A 31 -18.06 -2.82 -9.34
N ASP A 32 -18.01 -1.49 -9.24
CA ASP A 32 -16.78 -0.71 -9.43
C ASP A 32 -15.67 -1.08 -8.42
N TRP A 33 -16.02 -1.49 -7.20
CA TRP A 33 -15.05 -1.94 -6.18
C TRP A 33 -14.54 -3.39 -6.37
N ARG A 34 -15.27 -4.23 -7.10
CA ARG A 34 -14.79 -5.58 -7.48
C ARG A 34 -13.84 -5.52 -8.66
N GLU A 35 -13.99 -4.51 -9.51
CA GLU A 35 -13.18 -4.28 -10.72
C GLU A 35 -11.85 -3.58 -10.45
N LEU A 36 -11.55 -3.21 -9.20
CA LEU A 36 -10.18 -2.91 -8.79
C LEU A 36 -9.42 -4.24 -8.73
N ASP A 37 -8.91 -4.67 -9.89
CA ASP A 37 -8.10 -5.86 -10.10
C ASP A 37 -7.01 -5.92 -9.03
N THR A 38 -7.22 -6.77 -8.03
CA THR A 38 -6.16 -7.19 -7.11
C THR A 38 -5.22 -8.05 -7.93
N SER A 39 -4.31 -7.42 -8.66
CA SER A 39 -3.18 -8.09 -9.27
C SER A 39 -2.53 -8.96 -8.21
N ILE A 40 -2.51 -10.29 -8.42
CA ILE A 40 -1.89 -11.24 -7.49
C ILE A 40 -0.37 -10.99 -7.39
N THR A 41 0.20 -10.30 -8.39
CA THR A 41 1.64 -10.06 -8.48
C THR A 41 2.09 -8.78 -7.77
N LEU A 42 1.17 -7.87 -7.44
CA LEU A 42 1.49 -6.58 -6.83
C LEU A 42 0.79 -6.45 -5.47
N SER A 43 1.55 -6.04 -4.47
CA SER A 43 1.04 -5.70 -3.16
C SER A 43 0.13 -4.46 -3.25
N PRO A 44 -0.95 -4.39 -2.44
CA PRO A 44 -1.72 -3.16 -2.27
C PRO A 44 -0.89 -2.00 -1.67
N SER A 45 0.25 -2.31 -1.05
CA SER A 45 1.20 -1.32 -0.54
C SER A 45 2.17 -0.91 -1.64
N SER A 46 2.18 0.39 -2.01
CA SER A 46 3.17 0.92 -2.95
C SER A 46 4.61 0.70 -2.47
N TYR A 47 4.84 0.82 -1.16
CA TYR A 47 6.15 0.60 -0.54
C TYR A 47 6.68 -0.83 -0.74
N ASP A 48 5.80 -1.83 -0.68
CA ASP A 48 6.17 -3.23 -0.85
C ASP A 48 6.45 -3.58 -2.32
N ASN A 49 5.77 -2.89 -3.25
CA ASN A 49 6.10 -2.96 -4.67
C ASN A 49 7.46 -2.31 -4.97
N ASP A 50 7.74 -1.15 -4.36
CA ASP A 50 9.03 -0.46 -4.50
C ASP A 50 10.19 -1.28 -3.90
N LEU A 51 9.94 -1.94 -2.77
CA LEU A 51 10.89 -2.86 -2.15
C LEU A 51 11.37 -3.94 -3.11
N GLN A 52 10.49 -4.51 -3.94
CA GLN A 52 10.89 -5.53 -4.93
C GLN A 52 11.98 -5.02 -5.88
N PHE A 53 11.96 -3.74 -6.25
CA PHE A 53 12.99 -3.15 -7.10
C PHE A 53 14.28 -2.83 -6.34
N HIS A 54 14.19 -2.57 -5.03
CA HIS A 54 15.34 -2.26 -4.17
C HIS A 54 16.01 -3.48 -3.52
N MET A 55 15.44 -4.68 -3.65
CA MET A 55 16.06 -5.93 -3.18
C MET A 55 17.28 -6.35 -4.00
N SER A 56 17.38 -5.91 -5.26
CA SER A 56 18.50 -6.26 -6.13
C SER A 56 19.58 -5.18 -6.09
N ILE A 57 20.83 -5.59 -5.86
CA ILE A 57 21.98 -4.68 -5.97
C ILE A 57 22.20 -4.41 -7.47
N PRO A 58 22.25 -3.14 -7.92
CA PRO A 58 22.51 -2.81 -9.32
C PRO A 58 23.76 -3.52 -9.86
N ILE A 59 23.64 -4.11 -11.05
CA ILE A 59 24.69 -4.92 -11.68
C ILE A 59 25.96 -4.10 -11.92
N GLU A 60 25.83 -2.79 -12.17
CA GLU A 60 26.95 -1.87 -12.35
C GLU A 60 27.82 -1.79 -11.08
N LEU A 61 27.19 -1.78 -9.90
CA LEU A 61 27.89 -1.72 -8.63
C LEU A 61 28.57 -3.05 -8.30
N SER A 62 27.91 -4.18 -8.57
CA SER A 62 28.50 -5.49 -8.36
C SER A 62 29.66 -5.76 -9.34
N ALA A 63 29.54 -5.39 -10.61
CA ALA A 63 30.60 -5.54 -11.60
C ALA A 63 31.83 -4.67 -11.30
N SER A 64 31.65 -3.53 -10.63
CA SER A 64 32.74 -2.61 -10.29
C SER A 64 33.67 -3.09 -9.17
N LEU A 65 33.27 -4.12 -8.42
CA LEU A 65 33.99 -4.65 -7.26
C LEU A 65 34.43 -6.10 -7.50
N ASN A 66 35.65 -6.42 -7.09
CA ASN A 66 36.14 -7.80 -7.14
C ASN A 66 35.38 -8.67 -6.12
N LEU A 67 35.25 -9.97 -6.38
CA LEU A 67 34.53 -10.92 -5.52
C LEU A 67 35.03 -10.88 -4.06
N LYS A 68 36.35 -10.83 -3.85
CA LYS A 68 36.95 -10.68 -2.51
C LYS A 68 36.55 -9.38 -1.80
N GLN A 69 36.35 -8.28 -2.55
CA GLN A 69 35.91 -7.01 -1.98
C GLN A 69 34.43 -7.07 -1.63
N GLN A 70 33.60 -7.73 -2.45
CA GLN A 70 32.20 -7.97 -2.16
C GLN A 70 32.03 -8.83 -0.89
N ASP A 71 32.77 -9.93 -0.79
CA ASP A 71 32.78 -10.80 0.39
C ASP A 71 33.21 -10.03 1.64
N PHE A 72 34.19 -9.14 1.51
CA PHE A 72 34.62 -8.30 2.65
C PHE A 72 33.50 -7.37 3.11
N LEU A 73 32.77 -6.75 2.19
CA LEU A 73 31.66 -5.85 2.51
C LEU A 73 30.46 -6.60 3.13
N HIS A 74 30.20 -7.85 2.70
CA HIS A 74 29.21 -8.72 3.35
C HIS A 74 29.58 -9.05 4.80
N ASN A 75 30.82 -9.51 5.00
CA ASN A 75 31.35 -9.82 6.34
C ASN A 75 31.44 -8.56 7.23
N LEU A 76 31.66 -7.39 6.64
CA LEU A 76 31.68 -6.12 7.37
C LEU A 76 30.31 -5.80 7.99
N ILE A 77 29.21 -6.13 7.32
CA ILE A 77 27.87 -5.95 7.89
C ILE A 77 27.62 -6.98 9.00
N GLU A 78 27.98 -8.24 8.80
CA GLU A 78 27.80 -9.31 9.79
C GLU A 78 28.57 -9.06 11.09
N THR A 79 29.78 -8.50 10.97
CA THR A 79 30.65 -8.17 12.10
C THR A 79 30.36 -6.81 12.73
N LYS A 80 29.21 -6.18 12.42
CA LYS A 80 28.81 -4.86 12.93
C LYS A 80 29.84 -3.76 12.66
N MET A 81 30.35 -3.70 11.43
CA MET A 81 31.35 -2.73 10.97
C MET A 81 32.75 -2.90 11.57
N ASN A 82 33.09 -4.08 12.08
CA ASN A 82 34.44 -4.37 12.55
C ASN A 82 35.36 -4.76 11.37
N ILE A 83 36.22 -3.83 10.97
CA ILE A 83 37.13 -3.99 9.82
C ILE A 83 38.15 -5.11 10.05
N SER A 84 38.72 -5.24 11.25
CA SER A 84 39.73 -6.27 11.54
C SER A 84 39.15 -7.67 11.38
N ARG A 85 37.99 -7.90 12.01
CA ARG A 85 37.32 -9.20 11.97
C ARG A 85 36.82 -9.55 10.58
N ALA A 86 36.27 -8.58 9.84
CA ALA A 86 35.85 -8.79 8.46
C ALA A 86 37.03 -9.08 7.52
N ALA A 87 38.19 -8.44 7.76
CA ALA A 87 39.40 -8.65 6.97
C ALA A 87 39.98 -10.05 7.22
N GLU A 88 39.99 -10.51 8.48
CA GLU A 88 40.38 -11.88 8.86
C GLU A 88 39.52 -12.94 8.18
N MET A 89 38.18 -12.77 8.18
CA MET A 89 37.24 -13.72 7.57
C MET A 89 37.39 -13.82 6.06
N THR A 90 37.87 -12.77 5.40
CA THR A 90 38.04 -12.72 3.93
C THR A 90 39.47 -12.95 3.46
N GLY A 91 40.41 -13.08 4.40
CA GLY A 91 41.83 -13.25 4.08
C GLY A 91 42.46 -12.04 3.40
N ILE A 92 41.97 -10.84 3.68
CA ILE A 92 42.60 -9.58 3.24
C ILE A 92 43.33 -8.91 4.41
N SER A 93 44.28 -8.02 4.11
CA SER A 93 44.91 -7.22 5.15
C SER A 93 43.96 -6.14 5.67
N GLU A 94 44.05 -5.84 6.97
CA GLU A 94 43.24 -4.78 7.59
C GLU A 94 43.47 -3.41 6.93
N SER A 95 44.72 -3.10 6.56
CA SER A 95 45.08 -1.87 5.86
C SER A 95 44.40 -1.77 4.49
N TYR A 96 44.26 -2.88 3.78
CA TYR A 96 43.51 -2.93 2.52
C TYR A 96 42.00 -2.84 2.75
N GLY A 97 41.47 -3.48 3.79
CA GLY A 97 40.08 -3.34 4.24
C GLY A 97 39.68 -1.87 4.49
N ARG A 98 40.54 -1.10 5.17
CA ARG A 98 40.35 0.35 5.40
C ARG A 98 40.33 1.16 4.09
N LYS A 99 41.12 0.76 3.09
CA LYS A 99 41.08 1.39 1.77
C LYS A 99 39.77 1.07 1.04
N ILE A 100 39.31 -0.17 1.09
CA ILE A 100 38.05 -0.59 0.46
C ILE A 100 36.89 0.22 1.03
N THR A 101 36.78 0.41 2.35
CA THR A 101 35.65 1.17 2.95
C THR A 101 35.63 2.65 2.57
N GLN A 102 36.74 3.20 2.08
CA GLN A 102 36.84 4.57 1.60
C GLN A 102 36.50 4.72 0.11
N MET A 103 36.51 3.63 -0.67
CA MET A 103 36.22 3.67 -2.10
C MET A 103 34.73 4.04 -2.35
N PRO A 104 34.43 4.99 -3.24
CA PRO A 104 33.05 5.39 -3.54
C PRO A 104 32.14 4.22 -3.95
N ASN A 105 32.63 3.35 -4.84
CA ASN A 105 31.90 2.19 -5.33
C ASN A 105 31.59 1.19 -4.19
N ALA A 106 32.55 0.95 -3.30
CA ALA A 106 32.38 0.09 -2.14
C ALA A 106 31.37 0.67 -1.15
N ARG A 107 31.33 1.99 -0.96
CA ARG A 107 30.34 2.66 -0.10
C ARG A 107 28.93 2.60 -0.69
N ALA A 108 28.82 2.79 -2.01
CA ALA A 108 27.54 2.63 -2.72
C ALA A 108 27.03 1.18 -2.62
N TYR A 109 27.90 0.20 -2.83
CA TYR A 109 27.58 -1.21 -2.68
C TYR A 109 27.19 -1.57 -1.24
N LEU A 110 27.94 -1.08 -0.24
CA LEU A 110 27.59 -1.27 1.18
C LEU A 110 26.23 -0.66 1.53
N SER A 111 25.90 0.51 0.97
CA SER A 111 24.59 1.13 1.15
C SER A 111 23.47 0.29 0.53
N ALA A 112 23.68 -0.22 -0.69
CA ALA A 112 22.74 -1.12 -1.34
C ALA A 112 22.53 -2.41 -0.54
N LEU A 113 23.62 -3.02 -0.03
CA LEU A 113 23.55 -4.19 0.84
C LEU A 113 22.76 -3.94 2.13
N ARG A 114 22.95 -2.77 2.75
CA ARG A 114 22.19 -2.40 3.96
C ARG A 114 20.71 -2.26 3.66
N ASN A 115 20.36 -1.61 2.54
CA ASN A 115 18.97 -1.45 2.12
C ASN A 115 18.33 -2.80 1.80
N GLN A 116 19.07 -3.68 1.11
CA GLN A 116 18.63 -5.05 0.82
C GLN A 116 18.37 -5.84 2.11
N ARG A 117 19.29 -5.83 3.08
CA ARG A 117 19.10 -6.56 4.35
C ARG A 117 17.99 -5.95 5.20
N ALA A 118 17.84 -4.63 5.19
CA ALA A 118 16.73 -3.95 5.85
C ALA A 118 15.38 -4.33 5.23
N ALA A 119 15.32 -4.38 3.89
CA ALA A 119 14.16 -4.86 3.14
C ALA A 119 13.76 -6.28 3.56
N THR A 120 14.72 -7.21 3.66
CA THR A 120 14.44 -8.60 4.08
C THR A 120 14.01 -8.75 5.54
N SER A 121 14.26 -7.76 6.40
CA SER A 121 13.83 -7.81 7.80
C SER A 121 12.36 -7.42 7.99
N ILE A 122 11.76 -6.78 6.99
CA ILE A 122 10.37 -6.38 6.99
C ILE A 122 9.58 -7.48 6.28
N MET A 123 8.56 -8.00 6.95
CA MET A 123 7.71 -9.05 6.40
C MET A 123 6.98 -8.53 5.16
N SER A 124 7.17 -9.20 4.02
CA SER A 124 6.46 -8.88 2.78
C SER A 124 4.97 -9.11 2.93
N TYR A 125 4.18 -8.49 2.06
CA TYR A 125 2.73 -8.68 2.06
C TYR A 125 2.31 -10.14 1.87
N THR A 126 3.03 -10.90 1.04
CA THR A 126 2.74 -12.33 0.81
C THR A 126 3.06 -13.18 2.04
N GLU A 127 4.15 -12.86 2.74
CA GLU A 127 4.49 -13.52 4.00
C GLU A 127 3.45 -13.19 5.08
N LEU A 128 2.95 -11.94 5.11
CA LEU A 128 1.84 -11.56 5.99
C LEU A 128 0.58 -12.38 5.77
N LEU A 129 0.18 -12.56 4.52
CA LEU A 129 -0.98 -13.38 4.21
C LEU A 129 -0.75 -14.86 4.55
N SER A 130 0.46 -15.40 4.37
CA SER A 130 0.76 -16.78 4.74
C SER A 130 0.76 -16.99 6.25
N GLU A 131 1.36 -16.08 7.01
CA GLU A 131 1.39 -16.15 8.48
C GLU A 131 -0.01 -16.02 9.08
N LEU A 132 -0.79 -15.03 8.62
CA LEU A 132 -2.19 -14.90 9.04
C LEU A 132 -3.01 -16.15 8.71
N SER A 133 -2.73 -16.79 7.57
CA SER A 133 -3.38 -18.05 7.18
C SER A 133 -2.99 -19.22 8.08
N ALA A 134 -1.72 -19.29 8.50
CA ALA A 134 -1.23 -20.31 9.44
C ALA A 134 -1.88 -20.15 10.82
N ILE A 135 -1.98 -18.91 11.32
CA ILE A 135 -2.68 -18.56 12.56
C ILE A 135 -4.17 -18.90 12.46
N ALA A 136 -4.83 -18.52 11.37
CA ALA A 136 -6.26 -18.79 11.16
C ALA A 136 -6.59 -20.29 11.16
N ARG A 137 -5.72 -21.12 10.56
CA ARG A 137 -5.83 -22.59 10.59
C ARG A 137 -5.46 -23.17 11.96
N GLY A 138 -4.77 -22.40 12.79
CA GLY A 138 -4.26 -22.81 14.09
C GLY A 138 -3.15 -23.84 13.98
N ASN A 139 -2.29 -23.70 12.96
CA ASN A 139 -1.05 -24.44 12.82
C ASN A 139 0.06 -23.85 13.70
N GLU A 140 -0.07 -22.58 14.08
CA GLU A 140 0.86 -21.88 14.97
C GLU A 140 0.60 -22.16 16.46
N THR A 141 1.66 -22.17 17.24
CA THR A 141 1.64 -22.29 18.70
C THR A 141 2.11 -20.99 19.35
N ASP A 142 1.65 -20.75 20.57
CA ASP A 142 2.02 -19.62 21.40
C ASP A 142 2.60 -20.15 22.72
N ASP A 143 3.61 -19.44 23.23
CA ASP A 143 4.31 -19.81 24.45
C ASP A 143 3.51 -19.32 25.65
N PHE A 144 2.86 -20.26 26.35
CA PHE A 144 2.10 -19.94 27.55
C PHE A 144 2.92 -20.26 28.80
N VAL A 145 3.13 -19.25 29.64
CA VAL A 145 3.77 -19.44 30.96
C VAL A 145 2.72 -19.85 31.97
N ASN A 146 2.83 -21.08 32.49
CA ASN A 146 1.96 -21.53 33.56
C ASN A 146 2.44 -20.96 34.90
N ALA A 147 1.69 -19.98 35.44
CA ALA A 147 2.01 -19.28 36.68
C ALA A 147 2.12 -20.16 37.94
N LYS A 148 1.67 -21.43 37.89
CA LYS A 148 1.79 -22.37 39.02
C LYS A 148 3.01 -23.27 38.97
N THR A 149 3.58 -23.48 37.79
CA THR A 149 4.69 -24.41 37.58
C THR A 149 5.93 -23.75 37.02
N ASP A 150 5.86 -22.46 36.66
CA ASP A 150 6.91 -21.68 35.99
C ASP A 150 7.50 -22.39 34.76
N LYS A 151 6.71 -23.29 34.16
CA LYS A 151 7.08 -23.99 32.93
C LYS A 151 6.40 -23.31 31.74
N ILE A 152 7.18 -23.08 30.69
CA ILE A 152 6.69 -22.64 29.39
C ILE A 152 6.11 -23.85 28.69
N THR A 153 4.86 -23.75 28.28
CA THR A 153 4.17 -24.78 27.49
C THR A 153 3.70 -24.17 26.19
N GLU A 154 4.02 -24.82 25.07
CA GLU A 154 3.49 -24.45 23.76
C GLU A 154 2.00 -24.84 23.70
N VAL A 155 1.14 -23.84 23.57
CA VAL A 155 -0.30 -24.02 23.45
C VAL A 155 -0.73 -23.53 22.08
N ARG A 156 -1.71 -24.20 21.46
CA ARG A 156 -2.28 -23.73 20.20
C ARG A 156 -2.81 -22.30 20.32
N THR A 157 -2.64 -21.49 19.28
CA THR A 157 -3.12 -20.09 19.27
C THR A 157 -4.57 -19.99 19.75
N PRO A 158 -4.88 -19.05 20.67
CA PRO A 158 -6.21 -18.96 21.26
C PRO A 158 -7.26 -18.54 20.23
N SER A 159 -8.50 -19.00 20.42
CA SER A 159 -9.58 -18.86 19.45
C SER A 159 -9.90 -17.41 19.06
N ASN A 160 -9.74 -16.47 19.99
CA ASN A 160 -9.93 -15.04 19.73
C ASN A 160 -8.94 -14.51 18.69
N VAL A 161 -7.66 -14.85 18.80
CA VAL A 161 -6.61 -14.44 17.86
C VAL A 161 -6.84 -15.06 16.49
N ARG A 162 -7.25 -16.34 16.44
CA ARG A 162 -7.59 -17.01 15.18
C ARG A 162 -8.78 -16.34 14.47
N VAL A 163 -9.82 -15.97 15.22
CA VAL A 163 -10.99 -15.26 14.68
C VAL A 163 -10.58 -13.88 14.15
N GLN A 164 -9.70 -13.16 14.85
CA GLN A 164 -9.17 -11.88 14.38
C GLN A 164 -8.37 -12.05 13.08
N ALA A 165 -7.49 -13.05 13.00
CA ALA A 165 -6.74 -13.36 11.77
C ALA A 165 -7.69 -13.70 10.61
N MET A 166 -8.71 -14.54 10.85
CA MET A 166 -9.75 -14.85 9.87
C MET A 166 -10.53 -13.60 9.43
N GLN A 167 -10.83 -12.69 10.36
CA GLN A 167 -11.52 -11.44 10.06
C GLN A 167 -10.66 -10.54 9.15
N ILE A 168 -9.36 -10.41 9.44
CA ILE A 168 -8.42 -9.63 8.62
C ILE A 168 -8.32 -10.22 7.20
N LEU A 169 -8.17 -11.54 7.09
CA LEU A 169 -8.17 -12.24 5.79
C LEU A 169 -9.49 -12.09 5.04
N ALA A 170 -10.62 -12.15 5.75
CA ALA A 170 -11.93 -11.99 5.13
C ALA A 170 -12.21 -10.54 4.69
N LYS A 171 -11.68 -9.53 5.40
CA LYS A 171 -11.66 -8.14 4.93
C LYS A 171 -10.82 -8.00 3.66
N TRP A 172 -9.66 -8.66 3.64
CA TRP A 172 -8.78 -8.66 2.47
C TRP A 172 -9.46 -9.25 1.22
N HIS A 173 -10.07 -10.42 1.34
CA HIS A 173 -10.85 -11.05 0.27
C HIS A 173 -12.17 -10.33 -0.06
N LYS A 174 -12.45 -9.18 0.58
CA LYS A 174 -13.71 -8.43 0.43
C LYS A 174 -14.95 -9.26 0.76
N VAL A 175 -14.81 -10.29 1.60
CA VAL A 175 -15.91 -11.14 2.10
C VAL A 175 -16.63 -10.43 3.23
N LEU A 176 -15.88 -9.81 4.14
CA LEU A 176 -16.42 -8.96 5.20
C LEU A 176 -16.30 -7.49 4.78
N PHE A 177 -17.41 -6.78 4.86
CA PHE A 177 -17.51 -5.36 4.57
C PHE A 177 -17.62 -4.59 5.89
N ASP A 178 -16.66 -3.73 6.20
CA ASP A 178 -16.65 -2.89 7.40
C ASP A 178 -17.60 -1.67 7.30
N GLY A 179 -18.49 -1.66 6.29
CA GLY A 179 -19.27 -0.47 5.95
C GLY A 179 -18.50 0.43 4.98
N PRO A 180 -19.14 1.47 4.45
CA PRO A 180 -18.43 2.48 3.68
C PRO A 180 -17.37 3.13 4.59
N HIS A 181 -16.09 2.94 4.28
CA HIS A 181 -14.98 3.69 4.88
C HIS A 181 -14.96 5.16 4.44
N ASN A 182 -15.97 5.57 3.67
CA ASN A 182 -16.31 6.96 3.50
C ASN A 182 -16.83 7.44 4.85
N GLN A 183 -16.07 8.27 5.54
CA GLN A 183 -16.69 9.37 6.25
C GLN A 183 -17.72 9.93 5.28
N ASN A 184 -19.01 9.70 5.55
CA ASN A 184 -20.07 10.55 5.03
C ASN A 184 -19.83 11.92 5.67
N LEU A 185 -18.75 12.60 5.28
CA LEU A 185 -18.69 14.03 5.26
C LEU A 185 -19.82 14.38 4.32
N HIS A 186 -20.98 14.68 4.90
CA HIS A 186 -21.98 15.48 4.26
C HIS A 186 -21.32 16.81 3.89
N LEU A 187 -20.64 16.84 2.73
CA LEU A 187 -20.33 18.03 1.94
C LEU A 187 -21.57 18.48 1.15
N GLY A 188 -22.76 17.99 1.51
CA GLY A 188 -24.01 18.64 1.11
C GLY A 188 -24.04 20.01 1.79
N ASP A 189 -23.90 21.05 0.97
CA ASP A 189 -24.15 22.46 1.27
C ASP A 189 -23.30 23.11 2.37
N LYS A 190 -22.00 22.84 2.40
CA LYS A 190 -21.06 23.76 3.09
C LYS A 190 -20.32 24.60 2.06
N THR A 191 -20.89 25.74 1.71
CA THR A 191 -20.15 26.85 1.09
C THR A 191 -19.16 27.37 2.12
N ILE A 192 -17.86 27.18 1.85
CA ILE A 192 -16.80 27.81 2.64
C ILE A 192 -16.73 29.26 2.15
N VAL A 193 -17.31 30.19 2.91
CA VAL A 193 -17.10 31.63 2.72
C VAL A 193 -15.78 31.96 3.42
N VAL A 194 -14.78 32.39 2.64
CA VAL A 194 -13.48 32.82 3.15
C VAL A 194 -13.52 34.35 3.19
N ASP A 195 -13.84 34.91 4.35
CA ASP A 195 -13.66 36.34 4.58
C ASP A 195 -12.17 36.58 4.83
N ILE A 196 -11.49 37.18 3.85
CA ILE A 196 -10.12 37.67 4.03
C ILE A 196 -10.24 39.12 4.48
N GLU A 197 -10.13 39.36 5.79
CA GLU A 197 -9.98 40.72 6.31
C GLU A 197 -8.69 41.34 5.72
N GLY A 198 -8.84 42.38 4.90
CA GLY A 198 -7.73 43.13 4.32
C GLY A 198 -7.54 43.03 2.79
N LEU A 199 -8.50 42.49 2.04
CA LEU A 199 -8.46 42.42 0.56
C LEU A 199 -9.43 43.39 -0.13
N ASP A 200 -9.77 44.51 0.50
CA ASP A 200 -10.67 45.52 -0.09
C ASP A 200 -9.94 46.74 -0.68
N ASP A 201 -8.61 46.85 -0.50
CA ASP A 201 -7.87 48.08 -0.88
C ASP A 201 -7.07 47.99 -2.21
N ASP A 202 -6.93 46.82 -2.83
CA ASP A 202 -6.02 46.63 -3.99
C ASP A 202 -6.70 46.23 -5.33
N LEU A 203 -8.03 46.23 -5.41
CA LEU A 203 -8.74 46.09 -6.69
C LEU A 203 -9.09 47.47 -7.26
N GLN A 204 -8.09 48.16 -7.81
CA GLN A 204 -8.36 49.23 -8.78
C GLN A 204 -9.00 48.62 -10.02
N GLU A 205 -10.28 48.90 -10.24
CA GLU A 205 -10.94 48.68 -11.53
C GLU A 205 -10.12 49.38 -12.62
N PRO A 206 -9.60 48.67 -13.63
CA PRO A 206 -8.97 49.34 -14.75
C PRO A 206 -10.06 50.08 -15.54
N GLU A 207 -9.98 51.41 -15.58
CA GLU A 207 -10.80 52.25 -16.46
C GLU A 207 -10.70 51.73 -17.91
N LEU A 208 -11.76 51.08 -18.37
CA LEU A 208 -11.97 50.78 -19.78
C LEU A 208 -12.14 52.10 -20.52
N LYS A 209 -11.06 52.58 -21.15
CA LYS A 209 -11.17 53.65 -22.15
C LYS A 209 -11.95 53.12 -23.34
N ASP A 210 -13.19 53.57 -23.47
CA ASP A 210 -14.00 53.43 -24.67
C ASP A 210 -13.28 54.08 -25.86
N ILE A 211 -12.63 53.26 -26.70
CA ILE A 211 -12.16 53.69 -28.02
C ILE A 211 -13.28 53.34 -29.00
N THR A 212 -14.39 54.08 -28.94
CA THR A 212 -15.39 54.07 -30.00
C THR A 212 -14.89 54.97 -31.13
N PRO A 213 -14.57 54.46 -32.33
CA PRO A 213 -14.23 55.33 -33.45
C PRO A 213 -15.49 56.10 -33.89
N GLY A 214 -15.43 57.42 -33.82
CA GLY A 214 -16.50 58.32 -34.25
C GLY A 214 -16.76 58.26 -35.76
N PRO A 215 -17.99 58.56 -36.22
CA PRO A 215 -18.38 58.42 -37.62
C PRO A 215 -18.05 59.69 -38.40
N ASP A 216 -16.84 59.78 -38.97
CA ASP A 216 -16.51 60.84 -39.94
C ASP A 216 -16.12 60.27 -41.31
N VAL A 217 -17.15 60.23 -42.17
CA VAL A 217 -17.19 60.56 -43.60
C VAL A 217 -15.91 60.35 -44.42
N ILE A 218 -15.90 59.29 -45.25
CA ILE A 218 -15.12 59.29 -46.51
C ILE A 218 -16.10 59.29 -47.68
N ASN A 219 -16.08 60.41 -48.39
CA ASN A 219 -16.78 60.67 -49.65
C ASN A 219 -16.38 59.66 -50.73
N ILE A 220 -17.36 58.98 -51.31
CA ILE A 220 -17.21 58.28 -52.58
C ILE A 220 -17.50 59.30 -53.68
N LYS A 221 -16.50 59.62 -54.50
CA LYS A 221 -16.70 60.20 -55.84
C LYS A 221 -16.04 59.29 -56.87
N GLU A 222 -16.78 59.15 -57.97
CA GLU A 222 -16.60 58.31 -59.16
C GLU A 222 -15.17 58.23 -59.73
#